data_AF-A0A3M7C0P8-F1
#
_entry.id   AF-A0A3M7C0P8-F1
#
_cell.length_a   1.000
_cell.length_b   1.000
_cell.length_c   1.000
_cell.angle_alpha   90.00
_cell.angle_beta   90.00
_cell.angle_gamma   90.00
#
_symmetry.space_group_name_H-M   'P 1'
#
loop_
_entity.id
_entity.type
_entity.pdbx_description
1 polymer ?
#
loop_
_entity_poly.entity_id
_entity_poly.type
_entity_poly.pdbx_seq_one_letter_code
_entity_poly.pdbx_strand_id
1 'polypeptide(L)'
;MTSIFSRKCDLAYLLFFTIHIPVMFCVDLAPFYPDSIRPQFMNDIRTFYIDTYHDRFFSHPPAWFTMYLWLELVYHVPLSFWAVGALLRGDPKVPAHLLVFAVQTALTTSTCIADYLSWSEYSNAEKIELGKLYVPYLALSVFMGVDMWTRLIQSIGGPSKAGRRKGD
;
A
#
# COMPACT_ATOMS: atom_id res chain seq x y z
N MET A 1 -16.87 14.24 -15.94
CA MET A 1 -16.40 13.39 -14.82
C MET A 1 -16.90 14.01 -13.53
N THR A 2 -17.35 13.20 -12.58
CA THR A 2 -17.71 13.67 -11.23
C THR A 2 -16.45 14.14 -10.50
N SER A 3 -16.58 15.26 -9.78
CA SER A 3 -15.48 15.83 -8.98
C SER A 3 -14.91 14.80 -8.00
N ILE A 4 -13.60 14.83 -7.76
CA ILE A 4 -12.95 13.95 -6.77
C ILE A 4 -13.52 14.16 -5.35
N PHE A 5 -13.93 15.37 -5.01
CA PHE A 5 -14.54 15.70 -3.72
C PHE A 5 -15.90 15.01 -3.49
N SER A 6 -16.58 14.59 -4.56
CA SER A 6 -17.82 13.81 -4.48
C SER A 6 -17.56 12.31 -4.36
N ARG A 7 -16.35 11.83 -4.69
CA ARG A 7 -15.94 10.43 -4.66
C ARG A 7 -15.12 10.15 -3.40
N LYS A 8 -15.78 10.05 -2.25
CA LYS A 8 -15.13 10.01 -0.92
C LYS A 8 -14.06 8.92 -0.78
N CYS A 9 -14.32 7.70 -1.23
CA CYS A 9 -13.34 6.61 -1.20
C CYS A 9 -12.13 6.92 -2.11
N ASP A 10 -12.37 7.38 -3.33
CA ASP A 10 -11.31 7.73 -4.28
C ASP A 10 -10.45 8.90 -3.76
N LEU A 11 -11.05 9.86 -3.05
CA LEU A 11 -10.32 10.93 -2.38
C LEU A 11 -9.43 10.40 -1.25
N ALA A 12 -9.92 9.47 -0.45
CA ALA A 12 -9.12 8.82 0.59
C ALA A 12 -7.93 8.05 -0.02
N TYR A 13 -8.15 7.31 -1.10
CA TYR A 13 -7.08 6.61 -1.82
C TYR A 13 -6.08 7.59 -2.45
N LEU A 14 -6.55 8.71 -2.99
CA LEU A 14 -5.69 9.75 -3.55
C LEU A 14 -4.76 10.33 -2.48
N LEU A 15 -5.31 10.68 -1.32
CA LEU A 15 -4.53 11.17 -0.19
C LEU A 15 -3.52 10.13 0.29
N PHE A 16 -3.95 8.88 0.42
CA PHE A 16 -3.07 7.77 0.75
C PHE A 16 -1.90 7.66 -0.23
N PHE A 17 -2.14 7.51 -1.53
CA PHE A 17 -1.06 7.36 -2.50
C PHE A 17 -0.15 8.59 -2.59
N THR A 18 -0.71 9.79 -2.39
CA THR A 18 0.07 11.03 -2.37
C THR A 18 1.04 11.08 -1.17
N ILE A 19 0.61 10.63 0.00
CA ILE A 19 1.43 10.56 1.21
C ILE A 19 2.38 9.36 1.15
N HIS A 20 1.94 8.24 0.58
CA HIS A 20 2.68 7.00 0.53
C HIS A 20 3.93 7.12 -0.35
N ILE A 21 3.89 7.89 -1.44
CA ILE A 21 5.06 8.14 -2.30
C ILE A 21 6.28 8.64 -1.52
N PRO A 22 6.24 9.79 -0.82
CA PRO A 22 7.40 10.26 -0.06
C PRO A 22 7.75 9.32 1.10
N VAL A 23 6.78 8.64 1.72
CA VAL A 23 7.05 7.66 2.77
C VAL A 23 7.89 6.50 2.23
N MET A 24 7.52 5.90 1.09
CA MET A 24 8.30 4.83 0.48
C MET A 24 9.74 5.26 0.19
N PHE A 25 9.95 6.43 -0.40
CA PHE A 25 11.31 6.89 -0.72
C PHE A 25 12.14 7.23 0.52
N CYS A 26 11.53 7.81 1.55
CA CYS A 26 12.25 8.25 2.74
C CYS A 26 12.45 7.16 3.80
N VAL A 27 11.57 6.16 3.85
CA VAL A 27 11.55 5.12 4.90
C VAL A 27 11.86 3.76 4.31
N ASP A 28 11.00 3.25 3.45
CA ASP A 28 11.04 1.84 3.03
C ASP A 28 12.23 1.55 2.10
N LEU A 29 12.47 2.45 1.15
CA LEU A 29 13.52 2.32 0.15
C LEU A 29 14.88 2.84 0.61
N ALA A 30 14.98 3.34 1.85
CA ALA A 30 16.22 3.84 2.43
C ALA A 30 17.41 2.86 2.25
N PRO A 31 17.27 1.54 2.45
CA PRO A 31 18.36 0.58 2.27
C PRO A 31 18.93 0.51 0.85
N PHE A 32 18.17 0.92 -0.19
CA PHE A 32 18.65 0.90 -1.58
C PHE A 32 19.51 2.10 -1.96
N TYR A 33 19.50 3.17 -1.17
CA TYR A 33 20.37 4.32 -1.41
C TYR A 33 21.81 3.96 -1.03
N PRO A 34 22.81 4.22 -1.89
CA PRO A 34 24.20 4.24 -1.46
C PRO A 34 24.41 5.22 -0.31
N ASP A 35 25.26 4.86 0.66
CA ASP A 35 25.51 5.71 1.84
C ASP A 35 26.04 7.10 1.47
N SER A 36 26.71 7.24 0.31
CA SER A 36 27.24 8.52 -0.19
C SER A 36 26.15 9.53 -0.60
N ILE A 37 24.94 9.07 -0.93
CA ILE A 37 23.85 9.93 -1.39
C ILE A 37 22.64 9.90 -0.45
N ARG A 38 22.60 9.00 0.53
CA ARG A 38 21.50 8.90 1.49
C ARG A 38 21.53 10.11 2.43
N PRO A 39 20.50 10.98 2.41
CA PRO A 39 20.42 12.11 3.32
C PRO A 39 20.39 11.67 4.79
N GLN A 40 21.01 12.47 5.66
CA GLN A 40 21.11 12.15 7.09
C GLN A 40 19.73 11.98 7.76
N PHE A 41 18.74 12.79 7.38
CA PHE A 41 17.40 12.71 7.98
C PHE A 41 16.74 11.34 7.79
N MET A 42 17.07 10.59 6.73
CA MET A 42 16.53 9.24 6.52
C MET A 42 17.11 8.26 7.54
N ASN A 43 18.40 8.41 7.88
CA ASN A 43 19.02 7.65 8.96
C ASN A 43 18.41 8.04 10.31
N ASP A 44 18.16 9.33 10.54
CA ASP A 44 17.56 9.82 11.78
C ASP A 44 16.14 9.28 11.98
N ILE A 45 15.31 9.26 10.93
CA ILE A 45 13.98 8.64 10.95
C ILE A 45 14.09 7.15 11.27
N ARG A 46 15.02 6.44 10.62
CA ARG A 46 15.23 5.01 10.82
C ARG A 46 15.68 4.70 12.25
N THR A 47 16.61 5.47 12.80
CA THR A 47 17.06 5.34 14.19
C THR A 47 15.90 5.61 15.15
N PHE A 48 15.16 6.71 14.95
CA PHE A 48 13.97 7.00 15.74
C PHE A 48 12.95 5.84 15.72
N TYR A 49 12.73 5.24 14.56
CA TYR A 49 11.80 4.14 14.40
C TYR A 49 12.25 2.88 15.16
N ILE A 50 13.54 2.53 15.04
CA ILE A 50 14.14 1.40 15.78
C ILE A 50 14.07 1.66 17.29
N ASP A 51 14.42 2.86 17.74
CA ASP A 51 14.46 3.19 19.18
C ASP A 51 13.06 3.30 19.80
N THR A 52 12.05 3.68 19.01
CA THR A 52 10.68 3.85 19.50
C THR A 52 9.86 2.56 19.46
N TYR A 53 9.97 1.79 18.37
CA TYR A 53 9.10 0.63 18.12
C TYR A 53 9.83 -0.71 18.24
N HIS A 54 11.16 -0.68 18.38
CA HIS A 54 12.00 -1.89 18.36
C HIS A 54 11.71 -2.76 17.13
N ASP A 55 11.43 -2.18 15.97
CA ASP A 55 11.05 -2.97 14.81
C ASP A 55 12.28 -3.72 14.24
N ARG A 56 12.25 -5.06 14.30
CA ARG A 56 13.35 -5.90 13.81
C ARG A 56 13.47 -5.89 12.31
N PHE A 57 12.41 -5.58 11.56
CA PHE A 57 12.51 -5.46 10.12
C PHE A 57 13.48 -4.34 9.70
N PHE A 58 13.67 -3.34 10.57
CA PHE A 58 14.61 -2.25 10.36
C PHE A 58 16.00 -2.48 10.98
N SER A 59 16.21 -3.51 11.79
CA SER A 59 17.54 -3.80 12.37
C SER A 59 18.14 -5.11 11.90
N HIS A 60 17.33 -6.17 11.81
CA HIS A 60 17.71 -7.52 11.43
C HIS A 60 16.67 -8.10 10.45
N PRO A 61 16.55 -7.52 9.23
CA PRO A 61 15.52 -7.94 8.28
C PRO A 61 15.72 -9.40 7.85
N PRO A 62 14.68 -10.23 7.88
CA PRO A 62 14.72 -11.53 7.25
C PRO A 62 14.81 -11.39 5.73
N ALA A 63 15.33 -12.41 5.04
CA ALA A 63 15.58 -12.35 3.59
C ALA A 63 14.32 -12.01 2.77
N TRP A 64 13.15 -12.51 3.19
CA TRP A 64 11.87 -12.21 2.54
C TRP A 64 11.47 -10.74 2.64
N PHE A 65 11.91 -10.01 3.68
CA PHE A 65 11.59 -8.59 3.84
C PHE A 65 12.25 -7.75 2.75
N THR A 66 13.48 -8.10 2.36
CA THR A 66 14.16 -7.44 1.23
C THR A 66 13.40 -7.63 -0.08
N MET A 67 12.77 -8.79 -0.28
CA MET A 67 11.91 -9.02 -1.45
C MET A 67 10.67 -8.11 -1.44
N TYR A 68 10.10 -7.80 -0.27
CA TYR A 68 8.99 -6.85 -0.15
C TYR A 68 9.41 -5.42 -0.48
N LEU A 69 10.61 -4.99 -0.05
CA LEU A 69 11.16 -3.68 -0.45
C LEU A 69 11.36 -3.60 -1.97
N TRP A 70 11.80 -4.69 -2.61
CA TRP A 70 11.86 -4.74 -4.07
C TRP A 70 10.48 -4.63 -4.71
N LEU A 71 9.48 -5.34 -4.20
CA LEU A 71 8.10 -5.22 -4.68
C LEU A 71 7.57 -3.78 -4.54
N GLU A 72 7.90 -3.09 -3.46
CA GLU A 72 7.55 -1.68 -3.30
C GLU A 72 8.22 -0.81 -4.36
N LEU A 73 9.52 -0.99 -4.57
CA LEU A 73 10.27 -0.23 -5.57
C LEU A 73 9.76 -0.46 -7.00
N VAL A 74 9.58 -1.72 -7.40
CA VAL A 74 9.28 -2.08 -8.79
C VAL A 74 7.80 -2.00 -9.14
N TYR A 75 6.92 -2.14 -8.14
CA TYR A 75 5.48 -2.16 -8.35
C TYR A 75 4.75 -1.03 -7.62
N HIS A 76 4.92 -0.87 -6.30
CA HIS A 76 4.15 0.14 -5.56
C HIS A 76 4.51 1.56 -5.96
N VAL A 77 5.78 1.89 -6.15
CA VAL A 77 6.23 3.23 -6.57
C VAL A 77 5.61 3.64 -7.90
N PRO A 78 5.84 2.92 -9.03
CA PRO A 78 5.29 3.34 -10.32
C PRO A 78 3.77 3.35 -10.31
N LEU A 79 3.14 2.38 -9.62
CA LEU A 79 1.70 2.36 -9.49
C LEU A 79 1.16 3.55 -8.71
N SER A 80 1.81 3.96 -7.62
CA SER A 80 1.35 5.06 -6.78
C SER A 80 1.34 6.38 -7.55
N PHE A 81 2.40 6.65 -8.33
CA PHE A 81 2.43 7.81 -9.23
C PHE A 81 1.32 7.77 -10.28
N TRP A 82 1.10 6.60 -10.88
CA TRP A 82 0.00 6.42 -11.82
C TRP A 82 -1.37 6.61 -11.13
N ALA A 83 -1.55 6.06 -9.94
CA ALA A 83 -2.81 6.06 -9.19
C ALA A 83 -3.24 7.49 -8.82
N VAL A 84 -2.31 8.36 -8.39
CA VAL A 84 -2.59 9.77 -8.13
C VAL A 84 -3.23 10.42 -9.36
N GLY A 85 -2.59 10.27 -10.52
CA GLY A 85 -3.13 10.79 -11.78
C GLY A 85 -4.46 10.14 -12.15
N ALA A 86 -4.55 8.80 -12.09
CA ALA A 86 -5.71 8.02 -12.49
C ALA A 86 -6.96 8.33 -11.63
N LEU A 87 -6.80 8.48 -10.32
CA LEU A 87 -7.88 8.82 -9.40
C LEU A 87 -8.45 10.21 -9.68
N LEU A 88 -7.58 11.21 -9.93
CA LEU A 88 -8.00 12.58 -10.26
C LEU A 88 -8.89 12.63 -11.51
N ARG A 89 -8.53 11.89 -12.57
CA ARG A 89 -9.32 11.81 -13.83
C ARG A 89 -10.39 10.72 -13.83
N GLY A 90 -10.57 9.98 -12.74
CA GLY A 90 -11.56 8.90 -12.66
C GLY A 90 -11.35 7.82 -13.72
N ASP A 91 -10.11 7.37 -13.88
CA ASP A 91 -9.74 6.38 -14.90
C ASP A 91 -10.46 5.04 -14.65
N PRO A 92 -11.10 4.44 -15.68
CA PRO A 92 -11.84 3.19 -15.52
C PRO A 92 -10.95 1.99 -15.14
N LYS A 93 -9.61 2.10 -15.28
CA LYS A 93 -8.66 1.06 -14.90
C LYS A 93 -8.30 1.06 -13.41
N VAL A 94 -8.70 2.10 -12.65
CA VAL A 94 -8.43 2.22 -11.21
C VAL A 94 -8.79 0.94 -10.44
N PRO A 95 -9.99 0.34 -10.62
CA PRO A 95 -10.36 -0.88 -9.90
C PRO A 95 -9.40 -2.04 -10.12
N ALA A 96 -8.94 -2.27 -11.35
CA ALA A 96 -8.03 -3.38 -11.66
C ALA A 96 -6.68 -3.22 -10.94
N HIS A 97 -6.08 -2.04 -11.05
CA HIS A 97 -4.75 -1.82 -10.51
C HIS A 97 -4.71 -1.67 -8.98
N LEU A 98 -5.68 -0.95 -8.40
CA LEU A 98 -5.76 -0.80 -6.95
C LEU A 98 -6.14 -2.12 -6.27
N LEU A 99 -6.86 -3.03 -6.94
CA LEU A 99 -7.10 -4.37 -6.40
C LEU A 99 -5.79 -5.16 -6.25
N VAL A 100 -4.93 -5.16 -7.28
CA VAL A 100 -3.65 -5.88 -7.22
C VAL A 100 -2.75 -5.28 -6.13
N PHE A 101 -2.69 -3.95 -6.04
CA PHE A 101 -2.00 -3.26 -4.94
C PHE A 101 -2.53 -3.67 -3.57
N ALA A 102 -3.85 -3.63 -3.40
CA ALA A 102 -4.51 -3.95 -2.14
C ALA A 102 -4.22 -5.38 -1.70
N VAL A 103 -4.33 -6.35 -2.61
CA VAL A 103 -4.05 -7.76 -2.31
C VAL A 103 -2.58 -7.96 -1.95
N GLN A 104 -1.66 -7.40 -2.75
CA GLN A 104 -0.24 -7.51 -2.47
C GLN A 104 0.12 -6.89 -1.10
N THR A 105 -0.35 -5.67 -0.85
CA THR A 105 -0.13 -4.95 0.43
C THR A 105 -0.72 -5.72 1.60
N ALA A 106 -1.93 -6.27 1.46
CA ALA A 106 -2.56 -7.05 2.51
C ALA A 106 -1.74 -8.31 2.83
N LEU A 107 -1.23 -9.01 1.81
CA LEU A 107 -0.41 -10.20 1.99
C LEU A 107 0.93 -9.87 2.67
N THR A 108 1.69 -8.91 2.15
CA THR A 108 3.02 -8.55 2.71
C THR A 108 2.88 -8.04 4.15
N THR A 109 1.89 -7.17 4.40
CA THR A 109 1.62 -6.63 5.74
C THR A 109 1.17 -7.73 6.70
N SER A 110 0.31 -8.66 6.25
CA SER A 110 -0.11 -9.79 7.09
C SER A 110 1.05 -10.72 7.42
N THR A 111 1.99 -10.92 6.49
CA THR A 111 3.22 -11.67 6.76
C THR A 111 4.06 -10.98 7.84
N CYS A 112 4.26 -9.66 7.76
CA CYS A 112 4.96 -8.91 8.81
C CYS A 112 4.24 -9.04 10.17
N ILE A 113 2.91 -8.96 10.18
CA ILE A 113 2.10 -9.13 11.40
C ILE A 113 2.27 -10.53 11.99
N ALA A 114 2.16 -11.57 11.17
CA ALA A 114 2.36 -12.94 11.62
C ALA A 114 3.77 -13.15 12.20
N ASP A 115 4.78 -12.57 11.56
CA ASP A 115 6.17 -12.68 12.00
C ASP A 115 6.42 -11.97 13.34
N TYR A 116 6.04 -10.70 13.50
CA TYR A 116 6.29 -10.01 14.77
C TYR A 116 5.46 -10.57 15.93
N LEU A 117 4.26 -11.12 15.65
CA LEU A 117 3.48 -11.80 16.67
C LEU A 117 4.17 -13.09 17.16
N SER A 118 5.00 -13.71 16.31
CA SER A 118 5.77 -14.91 16.65
C SER A 118 7.02 -14.63 17.49
N TRP A 119 7.50 -13.38 17.56
CA TRP A 119 8.70 -13.02 18.33
C TRP A 119 8.44 -13.26 19.83
N SER A 120 9.10 -14.28 20.39
CA SER A 120 8.95 -14.69 21.80
C SER A 120 9.59 -13.71 22.78
N GLU A 121 10.57 -12.95 22.32
CA GLU A 121 11.30 -11.96 23.11
C GLU A 121 10.53 -10.65 23.32
N TYR A 122 9.38 -10.46 22.64
CA TYR A 122 8.60 -9.22 22.68
C TYR A 122 7.43 -9.36 23.63
N SER A 123 7.28 -8.37 24.51
CA SER A 123 6.10 -8.24 25.36
C SER A 123 4.84 -7.97 24.52
N ASN A 124 3.67 -8.24 25.09
CA ASN A 124 2.40 -7.90 24.44
C ASN A 124 2.26 -6.39 24.18
N ALA A 125 2.84 -5.56 25.05
CA ALA A 125 2.83 -4.10 24.87
C ALA A 125 3.63 -3.69 23.63
N GLU A 126 4.84 -4.21 23.45
CA GLU A 126 5.65 -3.95 22.25
C GLU A 126 4.97 -4.43 20.97
N LYS A 127 4.32 -5.60 21.02
CA LYS A 127 3.51 -6.11 19.88
C LYS A 127 2.32 -5.21 19.55
N ILE A 128 1.71 -4.57 20.55
CA ILE A 128 0.64 -3.59 20.35
C ILE A 128 1.21 -2.31 19.72
N GLU A 129 2.37 -1.83 20.16
CA GLU A 129 3.03 -0.66 19.56
C GLU A 129 3.35 -0.90 18.08
N LEU A 130 3.92 -2.06 17.73
CA LEU A 130 4.09 -2.47 16.33
C LEU A 130 2.74 -2.55 15.60
N GLY A 131 1.73 -3.12 16.25
CA GLY A 131 0.38 -3.20 15.69
C GLY A 131 -0.21 -1.85 15.27
N LYS A 132 0.12 -0.75 15.97
CA LYS A 132 -0.33 0.61 15.59
C LYS A 132 0.23 1.06 14.24
N LEU A 133 1.34 0.48 13.79
CA LEU A 133 1.97 0.78 12.50
C LEU A 133 1.39 -0.09 11.39
N TYR A 134 1.34 -1.42 11.61
CA TYR A 134 0.98 -2.38 10.57
C TYR A 134 -0.54 -2.57 10.38
N VAL A 135 -1.32 -2.59 11.48
CA VAL A 135 -2.75 -2.90 11.41
C VAL A 135 -3.56 -1.86 10.63
N PRO A 136 -3.31 -0.55 10.75
CA PRO A 136 -4.01 0.44 9.91
C PRO A 136 -3.73 0.27 8.42
N TYR A 137 -2.49 -0.07 8.03
CA TYR A 137 -2.13 -0.37 6.64
C TYR A 137 -2.86 -1.61 6.12
N LEU A 138 -2.90 -2.68 6.92
CA LEU A 138 -3.67 -3.87 6.58
C LEU A 138 -5.16 -3.55 6.42
N ALA A 139 -5.76 -2.83 7.37
CA ALA A 139 -7.18 -2.45 7.32
C ALA A 139 -7.51 -1.63 6.07
N LEU A 140 -6.66 -0.65 5.72
CA LEU A 140 -6.82 0.15 4.51
C LEU A 140 -6.73 -0.71 3.25
N SER A 141 -5.75 -1.61 3.17
CA SER A 141 -5.55 -2.49 2.01
C SER A 141 -6.73 -3.44 1.82
N VAL A 142 -7.26 -4.05 2.89
CA VAL A 142 -8.44 -4.92 2.82
C VAL A 142 -9.67 -4.13 2.36
N PHE A 143 -9.90 -2.95 2.95
CA PHE A 143 -11.00 -2.08 2.54
C PHE A 143 -10.92 -1.68 1.06
N MET A 144 -9.74 -1.25 0.60
CA MET A 144 -9.48 -0.92 -0.80
C MET A 144 -9.71 -2.14 -1.70
N GLY A 145 -9.22 -3.31 -1.31
CA GLY A 145 -9.39 -4.55 -2.06
C GLY A 145 -10.86 -4.92 -2.25
N VAL A 146 -11.66 -4.86 -1.19
CA VAL A 146 -13.11 -5.12 -1.27
C VAL A 146 -13.80 -4.09 -2.17
N ASP A 147 -13.54 -2.79 -2.01
CA ASP A 147 -14.15 -1.75 -2.85
C ASP A 147 -13.80 -1.95 -4.33
N MET A 148 -12.52 -2.17 -4.65
CA MET A 148 -12.08 -2.38 -6.03
C MET A 148 -12.63 -3.67 -6.64
N TRP A 149 -12.69 -4.76 -5.87
CA TRP A 149 -13.31 -6.01 -6.28
C TRP A 149 -14.79 -5.82 -6.62
N THR A 150 -15.55 -5.17 -5.74
CA THR A 150 -16.98 -4.91 -5.97
C THR A 150 -17.21 -4.08 -7.24
N ARG A 151 -16.42 -3.02 -7.46
CA ARG A 151 -16.50 -2.19 -8.68
C ARG A 151 -16.17 -2.99 -9.94
N LEU A 152 -15.18 -3.87 -9.90
CA LEU A 152 -14.84 -4.74 -11.03
C LEU A 152 -15.97 -5.70 -11.37
N ILE A 153 -16.50 -6.42 -10.38
CA ILE A 153 -17.61 -7.37 -10.59
C ILE A 153 -18.84 -6.65 -11.16
N GLN A 154 -19.17 -5.46 -10.67
CA GLN A 154 -20.28 -4.66 -11.22
C GLN A 154 -20.03 -4.24 -12.67
N SER A 155 -18.79 -3.92 -13.04
CA SER A 155 -18.47 -3.54 -14.42
C SER A 155 -18.55 -4.72 -15.41
N ILE A 156 -18.25 -5.94 -14.94
CA ILE A 156 -18.35 -7.17 -15.74
C ILE A 156 -19.81 -7.66 -15.80
N GLY A 157 -20.55 -7.57 -14.70
CA GLY A 157 -21.93 -8.05 -14.58
C GLY A 157 -23.00 -7.11 -15.16
N GLY A 158 -22.63 -5.94 -15.67
CA GLY A 158 -23.56 -5.01 -16.30
C GLY A 158 -24.19 -5.60 -17.58
N PRO A 159 -25.47 -5.28 -17.90
CA PRO A 159 -26.13 -5.81 -19.08
C PRO A 159 -25.32 -5.47 -20.33
N SER A 160 -24.89 -6.51 -21.04
CA SER A 160 -24.15 -6.38 -22.30
C SER A 160 -25.01 -5.62 -23.31
N LYS A 161 -24.64 -4.39 -23.66
CA LYS A 161 -25.31 -3.58 -24.70
C LYS A 161 -25.15 -4.17 -26.12
N ALA A 162 -24.75 -5.44 -26.25
CA ALA A 162 -24.45 -6.11 -27.51
C ALA A 162 -25.67 -6.74 -28.22
N GLY A 163 -26.88 -6.64 -27.67
CA GLY A 163 -28.08 -7.31 -28.20
C GLY A 163 -29.13 -6.41 -28.88
N ARG A 164 -28.80 -5.18 -29.30
CA ARG A 164 -29.76 -4.28 -29.98
C ARG A 164 -29.24 -3.85 -31.36
N ARG A 165 -28.92 -4.84 -32.22
CA ARG A 165 -28.88 -4.65 -33.67
C ARG A 165 -30.11 -5.31 -34.27
N LYS A 166 -31.10 -4.45 -34.53
CA LYS A 166 -32.18 -4.52 -35.52
C LYS A 166 -32.64 -5.90 -36.01
N GLY A 167 -33.87 -6.23 -35.67
CA GLY A 167 -34.81 -6.60 -36.72
C GLY A 167 -35.16 -5.34 -37.50
N ASP A 168 -34.92 -5.38 -38.81
CA ASP A 168 -35.62 -4.70 -39.89
C ASP A 168 -35.41 -5.59 -41.13
#